data_AF-A0A1R4FFT6-F1
#
_entry.id   AF-A0A1R4FFT6-F1
#
_cell.length_a   1.000
_cell.length_b   1.000
_cell.length_c   1.000
_cell.angle_alpha   90.00
_cell.angle_beta   90.00
_cell.angle_gamma   90.00
#
_symmetry.space_group_name_H-M   'P 1'
#
loop_
_entity.id
_entity.type
_entity.pdbx_description
1 polymer ?
#
loop_
_entity_poly.entity_id
_entity_poly.type
_entity_poly.pdbx_seq_one_letter_code
_entity_poly.pdbx_strand_id
1 'polypeptide(L)'
;MTVLTEAEWEERFVPLIRQDEDCLLFDAYNADERAFLEAVGNNRIWTQVEADDAIEYVPGRWKINATGYIVTMNPWADDEGDLAVVIELDMDCERDGEGVLGTIEDGGSHE
;
A
#
# COMPACT_ATOMS: atom_id res chain seq x y z
N MET A 1 17.48 11.61 -4.11
CA MET A 1 16.58 10.47 -3.89
C MET A 1 16.60 10.14 -2.42
N THR A 2 15.53 10.51 -1.72
CA THR A 2 15.35 10.19 -0.31
C THR A 2 14.48 8.95 -0.24
N VAL A 3 14.98 7.91 0.45
CA VAL A 3 14.26 6.64 0.59
C VAL A 3 13.49 6.66 1.91
N LEU A 4 12.19 6.37 1.84
CA LEU A 4 11.29 6.23 2.99
C LEU A 4 10.94 4.75 3.19
N THR A 5 10.69 4.36 4.43
CA THR A 5 10.07 3.07 4.74
C THR A 5 8.56 3.11 4.52
N GLU A 6 7.92 1.94 4.38
CA GLU A 6 6.46 1.85 4.23
C GLU A 6 5.72 2.53 5.39
N ALA A 7 6.09 2.20 6.62
CA ALA A 7 5.46 2.76 7.82
C ALA A 7 5.57 4.30 7.87
N GLU A 8 6.75 4.86 7.58
CA GLU A 8 6.93 6.31 7.54
C GLU A 8 6.09 6.97 6.45
N TRP A 9 5.96 6.30 5.30
CA TRP A 9 5.13 6.79 4.21
C TRP A 9 3.64 6.74 4.57
N GLU A 10 3.17 5.66 5.20
CA GLU A 10 1.78 5.51 5.64
C GLU A 10 1.40 6.55 6.69
N GLU A 11 2.24 6.76 7.70
CA GLU A 11 2.00 7.76 8.74
C GLU A 11 1.99 9.20 8.18
N ARG A 12 2.83 9.48 7.19
CA ARG A 12 2.99 10.82 6.63
C ARG A 12 1.92 11.16 5.60
N PHE A 13 1.65 10.24 4.68
CA PHE A 13 0.82 10.50 3.50
C PHE A 13 -0.61 9.95 3.63
N VAL A 14 -0.82 8.94 4.49
CA VAL A 14 -2.12 8.35 4.79
C VAL A 14 -2.83 7.87 3.51
N PRO A 15 -2.51 6.66 3.03
CA PRO A 15 -3.11 6.15 1.80
C PRO A 15 -4.61 5.95 1.94
N LEU A 16 -5.34 6.24 0.86
CA LEU A 16 -6.78 6.03 0.78
C LEU A 16 -7.05 4.60 0.29
N ILE A 17 -7.60 3.79 1.17
CA ILE A 17 -8.12 2.46 0.82
C ILE A 17 -9.40 2.63 0.01
N ARG A 18 -9.50 1.90 -1.10
CA ARG A 18 -10.70 1.88 -1.92
C ARG A 18 -11.78 1.08 -1.17
N GLN A 19 -12.88 1.75 -0.82
CA GLN A 19 -13.97 1.16 -0.01
C GLN A 19 -14.59 -0.11 -0.62
N ASP A 20 -14.47 -0.32 -1.93
CA ASP A 20 -15.12 -1.43 -2.63
C ASP A 20 -14.32 -2.74 -2.63
N GLU A 21 -12.99 -2.72 -2.45
CA GLU A 21 -12.18 -3.95 -2.64
C GLU A 21 -11.06 -4.14 -1.59
N ASP A 22 -10.99 -3.33 -0.53
CA ASP A 22 -9.87 -3.36 0.43
C ASP A 22 -8.48 -3.15 -0.24
N CYS A 23 -8.49 -2.70 -1.49
CA CYS A 23 -7.31 -2.48 -2.32
C CYS A 23 -6.88 -1.01 -2.27
N LEU A 24 -5.56 -0.79 -2.26
CA LEU A 24 -4.94 0.55 -2.33
C LEU A 24 -4.73 1.05 -3.77
N LEU A 25 -4.79 0.15 -4.74
CA LEU A 25 -4.41 0.41 -6.13
C LEU A 25 -5.62 0.83 -6.96
N PHE A 26 -5.51 2.02 -7.54
CA PHE A 26 -6.40 2.54 -8.56
C PHE A 26 -5.84 2.23 -9.94
N ASP A 27 -6.73 1.82 -10.83
CA ASP A 27 -6.39 1.49 -12.20
C ASP A 27 -6.69 2.66 -13.15
N ALA A 28 -5.76 3.01 -14.04
CA ALA A 28 -5.95 4.12 -14.98
C ALA A 28 -6.65 3.71 -16.30
N TYR A 29 -6.96 2.43 -16.51
CA TYR A 29 -7.73 1.94 -17.65
C TYR A 29 -9.23 2.13 -17.45
N ASN A 30 -9.72 2.14 -16.21
CA ASN A 30 -11.10 2.52 -15.89
C ASN A 30 -11.30 4.03 -16.04
N ALA A 31 -12.32 4.41 -16.81
CA ALA A 31 -12.59 5.83 -17.09
C ALA A 31 -12.97 6.63 -15.84
N ASP A 32 -13.68 6.02 -14.90
CA ASP A 32 -14.10 6.64 -13.63
C ASP A 32 -12.91 6.86 -12.70
N GLU A 33 -12.08 5.82 -12.51
CA GLU A 33 -10.85 5.90 -11.72
C GLU A 33 -9.84 6.86 -12.32
N ARG A 34 -9.71 6.89 -13.65
CA ARG A 34 -8.89 7.87 -14.35
C ARG A 34 -9.37 9.30 -14.09
N ALA A 35 -10.68 9.55 -14.17
CA ALA A 35 -11.25 10.86 -13.89
C ALA A 35 -11.04 11.26 -12.42
N PHE A 36 -11.15 10.31 -11.49
CA PHE A 36 -10.84 10.52 -10.08
C PHE A 36 -9.36 10.87 -9.87
N LEU A 37 -8.44 10.08 -10.43
CA LEU A 37 -7.01 10.36 -10.38
C LEU A 37 -6.74 11.77 -10.95
N GLU A 38 -7.32 12.10 -12.11
CA GLU A 38 -7.24 13.44 -12.72
C GLU A 38 -7.70 14.56 -11.78
N ALA A 39 -8.80 14.36 -11.05
CA ALA A 39 -9.37 15.36 -10.14
C ALA A 39 -8.56 15.56 -8.84
N VAL A 40 -7.92 14.52 -8.31
CA VAL A 40 -7.23 14.57 -7.01
C VAL A 40 -5.92 15.38 -7.06
N GLY A 41 -5.29 15.46 -8.23
CA GLY A 41 -4.04 16.20 -8.44
C GLY A 41 -2.77 15.33 -8.28
N ASN A 42 -1.72 15.68 -9.03
CA ASN A 42 -0.51 14.86 -9.15
C ASN A 42 0.26 14.72 -7.82
N ASN A 43 0.20 15.75 -6.99
CA ASN A 43 0.88 15.84 -5.69
C ASN A 43 0.29 14.93 -4.60
N ARG A 44 -0.74 14.15 -4.91
CA ARG A 44 -1.35 13.16 -3.99
C ARG A 44 -1.29 11.75 -4.54
N ILE A 45 -0.69 11.59 -5.71
CA ILE A 45 -0.65 10.32 -6.43
C ILE A 45 0.75 9.76 -6.32
N TRP A 46 0.80 8.48 -6.03
CA TRP A 46 1.98 7.65 -6.01
C TRP A 46 1.78 6.55 -7.03
N THR A 47 2.80 6.23 -7.80
CA THR A 47 2.80 5.10 -8.70
C THR A 47 3.51 3.94 -8.02
N GLN A 48 2.84 2.79 -7.94
CA GLN A 48 3.48 1.56 -7.54
C GLN A 48 4.19 0.96 -8.75
N VAL A 49 5.47 0.68 -8.58
CA VAL A 49 6.34 0.02 -9.55
C VAL A 49 6.79 -1.29 -8.95
N GLU A 50 6.56 -2.38 -9.66
CA GLU A 50 7.10 -3.69 -9.30
C GLU A 50 8.55 -3.78 -9.81
N ALA A 51 9.49 -3.96 -8.89
CA ALA A 51 10.89 -4.27 -9.18
C ALA A 51 11.16 -5.76 -8.91
N ASP A 52 12.29 -6.28 -9.40
CA ASP A 52 12.61 -7.72 -9.39
C ASP A 52 12.45 -8.41 -8.01
N ASP A 53 12.71 -7.71 -6.91
CA ASP A 53 12.66 -8.25 -5.53
C ASP A 53 12.03 -7.27 -4.51
N ALA A 54 11.41 -6.20 -4.99
CA ALA A 54 10.89 -5.12 -4.15
C ALA A 54 9.71 -4.40 -4.82
N ILE A 55 8.90 -3.74 -4.01
CA ILE A 55 7.85 -2.83 -4.48
C ILE A 55 8.33 -1.39 -4.23
N GLU A 56 8.28 -0.55 -5.25
CA GLU A 56 8.68 0.85 -5.16
C GLU A 56 7.47 1.78 -5.30
N TYR A 57 7.31 2.75 -4.40
CA TYR A 57 6.33 3.83 -4.55
C TYR A 57 7.03 5.12 -4.98
N VAL A 58 6.64 5.64 -6.13
CA VAL A 58 7.25 6.82 -6.74
C VAL A 58 6.21 7.94 -6.85
N PRO A 59 6.50 9.17 -6.43
CA PRO A 59 5.56 10.28 -6.49
C PRO A 59 5.24 10.65 -7.95
N GLY A 60 3.97 10.96 -8.17
CA GLY A 60 3.42 11.36 -9.47
C GLY A 60 2.90 10.19 -10.30
N ARG A 61 2.42 10.50 -11.50
CA ARG A 61 1.86 9.51 -12.45
C ARG A 61 2.92 9.03 -13.43
N TRP A 62 3.46 7.85 -13.17
CA TRP A 62 4.38 7.18 -14.06
C TRP A 62 3.62 6.18 -14.95
N LYS A 63 3.97 6.12 -16.23
CA LYS A 63 3.29 5.24 -17.21
C LYS A 63 4.08 3.98 -17.55
N ILE A 64 5.33 3.88 -17.07
CA ILE A 64 6.25 2.80 -17.42
C ILE A 64 6.44 1.93 -16.18
N ASN A 65 6.25 0.62 -16.32
CA ASN A 65 6.31 -0.37 -15.23
C ASN A 65 5.41 -0.04 -14.02
N ALA A 66 4.34 0.73 -14.26
CA ALA A 66 3.35 1.05 -13.25
C ALA A 66 2.38 -0.13 -13.09
N THR A 67 2.36 -0.72 -11.89
CA THR A 67 1.40 -1.75 -11.51
C THR A 67 0.05 -1.12 -11.15
N GLY A 68 0.06 0.08 -10.57
CA GLY A 68 -1.13 0.84 -10.26
C GLY A 68 -0.80 2.17 -9.58
N TYR A 69 -1.84 2.92 -9.22
CA TYR A 69 -1.71 4.22 -8.58
C TYR A 69 -2.29 4.19 -7.18
N ILE A 70 -1.58 4.77 -6.22
CA ILE A 70 -2.05 4.93 -4.85
C ILE A 70 -2.34 6.40 -4.61
N VAL A 71 -3.48 6.68 -3.99
CA VAL A 71 -3.92 8.04 -3.69
C VAL A 71 -3.76 8.28 -2.19
N THR A 72 -3.18 9.41 -1.83
CA THR A 72 -2.87 9.78 -0.45
C THR A 72 -3.70 10.97 -0.01
N MET A 73 -4.06 11.00 1.28
CA MET A 73 -4.86 12.09 1.84
C MET A 73 -4.04 13.38 1.92
N ASN A 74 -2.77 13.25 2.33
CA ASN A 74 -1.83 14.37 2.41
C ASN A 74 -0.99 14.47 1.13
N PRO A 75 -0.92 15.64 0.50
CA PRO A 75 -0.05 15.82 -0.66
C PRO A 75 1.43 15.83 -0.27
N TRP A 76 2.28 15.31 -1.13
CA TRP A 76 3.72 15.55 -1.09
C TRP A 76 4.04 16.98 -1.56
N ALA A 77 5.08 17.59 -1.00
CA ALA A 77 5.53 18.93 -1.37
C ALA A 77 6.32 18.90 -2.69
N ASP A 78 6.32 20.00 -3.45
CA ASP A 78 7.03 20.06 -4.75
C ASP A 78 8.52 19.67 -4.67
N ASP A 79 9.18 19.95 -3.55
CA ASP A 79 10.58 19.58 -3.27
C ASP A 79 10.76 18.07 -2.97
N GLU A 80 9.65 17.36 -2.71
CA GLU A 80 9.56 15.93 -2.43
C GLU A 80 9.22 15.10 -3.69
N GLY A 81 9.28 15.69 -4.88
CA GLY A 81 9.07 14.97 -6.15
C GLY A 81 10.13 13.91 -6.48
N ASP A 82 11.20 13.81 -5.68
CA ASP A 82 12.29 12.83 -5.81
C ASP A 82 12.33 11.82 -4.64
N LEU A 83 11.23 11.71 -3.89
CA LEU A 83 11.05 10.66 -2.89
C LEU A 83 10.89 9.30 -3.57
N ALA A 84 11.33 8.23 -2.92
CA ALA A 84 10.96 6.88 -3.28
C ALA A 84 10.73 6.06 -2.01
N VAL A 85 9.69 5.25 -1.98
CA VAL A 85 9.50 4.25 -0.93
C VAL A 85 9.94 2.93 -1.51
N VAL A 86 10.84 2.22 -0.84
CA VAL A 86 11.25 0.88 -1.25
C VAL A 86 10.80 -0.09 -0.20
N ILE A 87 9.96 -1.02 -0.61
CA ILE A 87 9.45 -2.10 0.22
C ILE A 87 10.16 -3.36 -0.25
N GLU A 88 11.18 -3.73 0.49
CA GLU A 88 11.83 -5.02 0.29
C GLU A 88 10.79 -6.09 0.62
N LEU A 89 10.48 -6.95 -0.34
CA LEU A 89 9.58 -8.08 -0.13
C LEU A 89 10.36 -9.15 0.63
N ASP A 90 10.67 -8.88 1.89
CA ASP A 90 11.15 -9.91 2.79
C ASP A 90 9.99 -10.90 2.96
N MET A 91 10.06 -12.05 2.30
CA MET A 91 9.06 -13.12 2.36
C MET A 91 8.96 -13.76 3.77
N ASP A 92 9.36 -13.07 4.82
CA ASP A 92 9.01 -13.34 6.20
C ASP A 92 7.72 -12.59 6.57
N CYS A 93 6.68 -12.75 5.72
CA CYS A 93 5.32 -12.66 6.22
C CYS A 93 5.15 -13.89 7.11
N GLU A 94 5.61 -13.79 8.36
CA GLU A 94 5.14 -14.66 9.42
C GLU A 94 3.63 -14.63 9.33
N ARG A 95 3.06 -15.72 8.81
CA ARG A 95 1.66 -16.08 8.99
C ARG A 95 1.35 -15.69 10.42
N ASP A 96 0.48 -14.70 10.60
CA ASP A 96 -0.18 -14.50 11.88
C ASP A 96 -1.00 -15.77 12.12
N GLY A 97 -0.29 -16.73 12.66
CA GLY A 97 -0.76 -18.01 13.10
C GLY A 97 -1.25 -17.79 14.50
N GLU A 98 -2.33 -17.03 14.66
CA GLU A 98 -3.20 -17.28 15.80
C GLU A 98 -4.04 -18.54 15.50
N GLY A 99 -3.34 -19.66 15.41
CA GLY A 99 -3.90 -20.96 15.69
C GLY A 99 -4.07 -21.10 17.20
N VAL A 100 -5.10 -20.46 17.78
CA VAL A 100 -5.63 -20.93 19.06
C VAL A 100 -6.52 -22.15 18.78
N LEU A 101 -5.87 -23.26 18.43
CA LEU A 101 -6.47 -24.58 18.52
C LEU A 101 -6.59 -24.88 20.01
N GLY A 102 -7.69 -24.46 20.61
CA GLY A 102 -8.05 -24.82 21.98
C GLY A 102 -8.26 -26.34 22.06
N THR A 103 -7.17 -27.08 22.22
CA THR A 103 -7.23 -28.50 22.57
C THR A 103 -7.66 -28.62 24.03
N ILE A 104 -8.91 -29.05 24.21
CA ILE A 104 -9.45 -29.99 25.21
C ILE A 104 -8.94 -29.91 26.66
N GLU A 105 -9.87 -29.65 27.59
CA GLU A 105 -9.87 -30.33 28.90
C GLU A 105 -11.13 -31.20 28.99
N ASP A 106 -10.97 -32.48 28.60
CA ASP A 106 -11.78 -33.58 29.12
C ASP A 106 -11.37 -33.77 30.58
N GLY A 107 -12.30 -33.51 31.50
CA GLY A 107 -12.07 -33.63 32.93
C GLY A 107 -13.39 -33.95 33.62
N GLY A 108 -13.75 -35.24 33.62
CA GLY A 108 -14.84 -35.75 34.42
C GLY A 108 -14.66 -35.41 35.91
N SER A 109 -15.78 -35.15 36.58
CA SER A 109 -15.86 -35.31 38.02
C SER A 109 -17.17 -36.00 38.35
N HIS A 110 -16.97 -37.26 38.72
CA HIS A 110 -17.80 -38.09 39.57
C HIS A 110 -18.03 -37.37 40.89
N GLU A 111 -19.30 -37.27 41.30
CA GLU A 111 -19.83 -37.58 42.65
C GLU A 111 -21.36 -37.49 42.63
#